data_AF-A0A163EPD8-F1
#
_entry.id   AF-A0A163EPD8-F1
#
_cell.length_a   1.000
_cell.length_b   1.000
_cell.length_c   1.000
_cell.angle_alpha   90.00
_cell.angle_beta   90.00
_cell.angle_gamma   90.00
#
_symmetry.space_group_name_H-M   'P 1'
#
loop_
_entity.id
_entity.type
_entity.pdbx_description
1 polymer ?
#
loop_
_entity_poly.entity_id
_entity_poly.type
_entity_poly.pdbx_seq_one_letter_code
_entity_poly.pdbx_strand_id
1 'polypeptide(L)'
;MNLIELIVASLLLAGTATSGLHLWGQASLAAHVGWLKEEQLESVELQLLASQRWLSAVGHGSELLTASGSCRFDLAAVSRSADRALPLPEGLERHWQAYGAGLWLEIDAHPPKGSPVEPLRRRQLFTPAGTGWCRPSLTEQP
;
A
#
# COMPACT_ATOMS: atom_id res chain seq x y z
N MET A 1 -0.50 -61.94 4.78
CA MET A 1 0.23 -60.71 5.11
C MET A 1 1.59 -61.10 5.65
N ASN A 2 2.64 -60.90 4.86
CA ASN A 2 4.01 -61.27 5.22
C ASN A 2 4.66 -60.14 6.05
N LEU A 3 5.57 -60.49 6.95
CA LEU A 3 6.35 -59.55 7.77
C LEU A 3 7.09 -58.53 6.90
N ILE A 4 7.54 -58.93 5.70
CA ILE A 4 8.14 -58.05 4.69
C ILE A 4 7.15 -57.01 4.14
N GLU A 5 5.90 -57.40 3.83
CA GLU A 5 4.88 -56.45 3.36
C GLU A 5 4.57 -55.39 4.43
N LEU A 6 4.56 -55.79 5.69
CA LEU A 6 4.29 -54.91 6.83
C LEU A 6 5.42 -53.90 7.04
N ILE A 7 6.68 -54.32 6.87
CA ILE A 7 7.85 -53.43 6.92
C ILE A 7 7.83 -52.43 5.76
N VAL A 8 7.53 -52.89 4.53
CA VAL A 8 7.46 -51.99 3.36
C VAL A 8 6.31 -50.99 3.50
N ALA A 9 5.13 -51.44 3.91
CA ALA A 9 3.97 -50.57 4.13
C ALA A 9 4.24 -49.52 5.21
N SER A 10 4.85 -49.91 6.34
CA SER A 10 5.19 -48.98 7.42
C SER A 10 6.27 -47.98 7.02
N LEU A 11 7.27 -48.38 6.23
CA LEU A 11 8.29 -47.47 5.69
C LEU A 11 7.66 -46.42 4.74
N LEU A 12 6.78 -46.85 3.84
CA LEU A 12 6.06 -45.96 2.93
C LEU A 12 5.12 -45.00 3.68
N LEU A 13 4.39 -45.51 4.69
CA LEU A 13 3.55 -44.69 5.56
C LEU A 13 4.37 -43.67 6.34
N ALA A 14 5.50 -44.07 6.94
CA ALA A 14 6.37 -43.17 7.67
C ALA A 14 7.00 -42.10 6.75
N GLY A 15 7.44 -42.48 5.56
CA GLY A 15 8.00 -41.54 4.57
C GLY A 15 6.97 -40.54 4.03
N THR A 16 5.76 -40.99 3.76
CA THR A 16 4.67 -40.10 3.29
C THR A 16 4.13 -39.22 4.41
N ALA A 17 4.01 -39.73 5.64
CA ALA A 17 3.57 -38.94 6.79
C ALA A 17 4.56 -37.82 7.15
N THR A 18 5.85 -38.12 7.19
CA THR A 18 6.90 -37.12 7.49
C THR A 18 6.97 -36.04 6.43
N SER A 19 7.05 -36.41 5.15
CA SER A 19 7.04 -35.45 4.04
C SER A 19 5.75 -34.61 3.99
N GLY A 20 4.60 -35.22 4.25
CA GLY A 20 3.32 -34.53 4.37
C GLY A 20 3.33 -33.46 5.47
N LEU A 21 3.78 -33.80 6.68
CA LEU A 21 3.85 -32.85 7.80
C LEU A 21 4.78 -31.67 7.50
N HIS A 22 5.93 -31.93 6.87
CA HIS A 22 6.83 -30.85 6.44
C HIS A 22 6.16 -29.92 5.42
N LEU A 23 5.45 -30.47 4.44
CA LEU A 23 4.77 -29.69 3.41
C LEU A 23 3.64 -28.83 3.99
N TRP A 24 2.83 -29.40 4.89
CA TRP A 24 1.77 -28.68 5.60
C TRP A 24 2.32 -27.58 6.51
N GLY A 25 3.46 -27.82 7.17
CA GLY A 25 4.13 -26.81 7.99
C GLY A 25 4.66 -25.63 7.15
N GLN A 26 5.22 -25.90 5.97
CA GLN A 26 5.65 -24.83 5.06
C GLN A 26 4.45 -24.07 4.48
N ALA A 27 3.38 -24.77 4.11
CA ALA A 27 2.17 -24.15 3.59
C ALA A 27 1.49 -23.26 4.65
N SER A 28 1.41 -23.71 5.91
CA SER A 28 0.82 -22.91 6.98
C SER A 28 1.65 -21.68 7.31
N LEU A 29 2.98 -21.80 7.32
CA LEU A 29 3.88 -20.66 7.47
C LEU A 29 3.71 -19.66 6.33
N ALA A 30 3.70 -20.13 5.07
CA ALA A 30 3.51 -19.28 3.91
C ALA A 30 2.14 -18.57 3.93
N ALA A 31 1.08 -19.27 4.34
CA ALA A 31 -0.25 -18.69 4.50
C ALA A 31 -0.27 -17.60 5.58
N HIS A 32 0.41 -17.82 6.71
CA HIS A 32 0.51 -16.83 7.79
C HIS A 32 1.28 -15.58 7.35
N VAL A 33 2.42 -15.75 6.66
CA VAL A 33 3.18 -14.62 6.08
C VAL A 33 2.36 -13.88 5.03
N GLY A 34 1.59 -14.61 4.22
CA GLY A 34 0.67 -14.03 3.24
C GLY A 34 -0.40 -13.16 3.90
N TRP A 35 -1.01 -13.64 4.98
CA TRP A 35 -1.98 -12.88 5.76
C TRP A 35 -1.39 -11.56 6.28
N LEU A 36 -0.21 -11.61 6.90
CA LEU A 36 0.46 -10.41 7.44
C LEU A 36 0.83 -9.40 6.34
N LYS A 37 1.22 -9.89 5.16
CA LYS A 37 1.46 -9.03 3.98
C LYS A 37 0.19 -8.34 3.50
N GLU A 38 -0.93 -9.05 3.50
CA GLU A 38 -2.21 -8.49 3.06
C GLU A 38 -2.69 -7.40 4.02
N GLU A 39 -2.59 -7.63 5.32
CA GLU A 39 -2.94 -6.62 6.34
C GLU A 39 -2.08 -5.36 6.20
N GLN A 40 -0.78 -5.52 5.94
CA GLN A 40 0.11 -4.40 5.68
C GLN A 40 -0.28 -3.65 4.39
N LEU A 41 -0.57 -4.38 3.30
CA LEU A 41 -0.99 -3.78 2.03
C LEU A 41 -2.31 -3.02 2.18
N GLU A 42 -3.30 -3.60 2.85
CA GLU A 42 -4.59 -2.98 3.11
C GLU A 42 -4.42 -1.64 3.84
N SER A 43 -3.60 -1.60 4.89
CA SER A 43 -3.35 -0.37 5.65
C SER A 43 -2.78 0.77 4.77
N VAL A 44 -1.87 0.43 3.85
CA VAL A 44 -1.25 1.38 2.92
C VAL A 44 -2.24 1.84 1.87
N GLU A 45 -3.01 0.93 1.28
CA GLU A 45 -4.01 1.26 0.26
C GLU A 45 -5.14 2.13 0.83
N LEU A 46 -5.56 1.89 2.09
CA LEU A 46 -6.51 2.76 2.78
C LEU A 46 -5.98 4.18 2.93
N GLN A 47 -4.68 4.36 3.22
CA GLN A 47 -4.06 5.69 3.31
C GLN A 47 -3.95 6.39 1.95
N LEU A 48 -3.64 5.65 0.89
CA LEU A 48 -3.64 6.19 -0.47
C LEU A 48 -5.04 6.63 -0.91
N LEU A 49 -6.05 5.78 -0.67
CA LEU A 49 -7.44 6.09 -0.95
C LEU A 49 -7.95 7.29 -0.14
N ALA A 50 -7.61 7.38 1.14
CA ALA A 50 -7.95 8.52 1.98
C ALA A 50 -7.30 9.81 1.44
N SER A 51 -6.04 9.74 1.04
CA SER A 51 -5.31 10.87 0.45
C SER A 51 -5.91 11.32 -0.88
N GLN A 52 -6.28 10.38 -1.75
CA GLN A 52 -6.98 10.67 -3.00
C GLN A 52 -8.33 11.34 -2.74
N ARG A 53 -9.14 10.78 -1.85
CA ARG A 53 -10.47 11.33 -1.52
C ARG A 53 -10.36 12.71 -0.91
N TRP A 54 -9.39 12.91 -0.03
CA TRP A 54 -9.13 14.22 0.57
C TRP A 54 -8.71 15.23 -0.49
N LEU A 55 -7.75 14.91 -1.37
CA LEU A 55 -7.34 15.82 -2.45
C LEU A 55 -8.49 16.13 -3.41
N SER A 56 -9.36 15.17 -3.70
CA SER A 56 -10.51 15.36 -4.59
C SER A 56 -11.75 15.93 -3.88
N ALA A 57 -11.72 16.14 -2.56
CA ALA A 57 -12.87 16.63 -1.81
C ALA A 57 -13.17 18.09 -2.15
N VAL A 58 -14.44 18.37 -2.41
CA VAL A 58 -14.95 19.72 -2.70
C VAL A 58 -14.88 20.54 -1.40
N GLY A 59 -13.95 21.49 -1.32
CA GLY A 59 -13.86 22.37 -0.15
C GLY A 59 -12.48 22.97 0.11
N HIS A 60 -11.44 22.45 -0.52
CA HIS A 60 -10.14 23.10 -0.42
C HIS A 60 -10.10 24.34 -1.32
N GLY A 61 -9.93 25.51 -0.72
CA GLY A 61 -9.64 26.74 -1.48
C GLY A 61 -8.33 26.62 -2.27
N SER A 62 -7.91 27.68 -2.96
CA SER A 62 -6.65 27.70 -3.74
C SER A 62 -5.36 27.52 -2.92
N GLU A 63 -5.46 27.19 -1.62
CA GLU A 63 -4.36 27.12 -0.65
C GLU A 63 -3.40 25.95 -0.89
N LEU A 64 -3.85 24.89 -1.56
CA LEU A 64 -2.98 23.76 -1.92
C LEU A 64 -2.26 23.98 -3.26
N LEU A 65 -2.56 25.07 -3.96
CA LEU A 65 -1.92 25.44 -5.21
C LEU A 65 -0.84 26.50 -4.96
N THR A 66 0.18 26.54 -5.81
CA THR A 66 1.26 27.54 -5.71
C THR A 66 0.75 28.97 -5.90
N ALA A 67 -0.33 29.14 -6.68
CA ALA A 67 -1.09 30.36 -6.79
C ALA A 67 -2.53 30.04 -7.22
N SER A 68 -3.47 30.94 -6.93
CA SER A 68 -4.87 30.76 -7.37
C SER A 68 -4.94 30.61 -8.89
N GLY A 69 -5.48 29.48 -9.36
CA GLY A 69 -5.58 29.14 -10.78
C GLY A 69 -4.31 28.59 -11.43
N SER A 70 -3.21 28.35 -10.70
CA SER A 70 -1.93 27.92 -11.28
C SER A 70 -1.88 26.47 -11.78
N CYS A 71 -2.89 25.65 -11.45
CA CYS A 71 -2.91 24.23 -11.80
C CYS A 71 -1.66 23.46 -11.37
N ARG A 72 -1.01 23.91 -10.29
CA ARG A 72 0.21 23.31 -9.75
C ARG A 72 0.09 23.21 -8.24
N PHE A 73 0.32 22.02 -7.69
CA PHE A 73 0.35 21.83 -6.25
C PHE A 73 1.56 22.50 -5.62
N ASP A 74 1.33 23.11 -4.45
CA ASP A 74 2.39 23.51 -3.54
C ASP A 74 2.71 22.32 -2.61
N LEU A 75 3.92 21.77 -2.75
CA LEU A 75 4.38 20.62 -1.97
C LEU A 75 4.26 20.85 -0.46
N ALA A 76 4.67 22.02 0.02
CA ALA A 76 4.71 22.32 1.45
C ALA A 76 3.30 22.55 2.00
N ALA A 77 2.42 23.19 1.22
CA ALA A 77 1.02 23.39 1.60
C ALA A 77 0.25 22.06 1.63
N VAL A 78 0.44 21.20 0.61
CA VAL A 78 -0.17 19.86 0.57
C VAL A 78 0.32 19.01 1.74
N SER A 79 1.64 18.93 1.97
CA SER A 79 2.19 18.12 3.07
C SER A 79 1.61 18.54 4.43
N ARG A 80 1.71 19.84 4.78
CA ARG A 80 1.20 20.34 6.08
C ARG A 80 -0.31 20.19 6.25
N SER A 81 -1.07 20.24 5.17
CA SER A 81 -2.53 20.09 5.23
C SER A 81 -2.93 18.62 5.33
N ALA A 82 -2.24 17.74 4.61
CA ALA A 82 -2.39 16.29 4.72
C ALA A 82 -2.02 15.80 6.13
N ASP A 83 -0.96 16.32 6.74
CA ASP A 83 -0.56 15.95 8.11
C ASP A 83 -1.62 16.27 9.17
N ARG A 84 -2.43 17.31 8.93
CA ARG A 84 -3.54 17.67 9.82
C ARG A 84 -4.83 16.92 9.51
N ALA A 85 -5.10 16.65 8.24
CA ALA A 85 -6.38 16.06 7.80
C ALA A 85 -6.37 14.52 7.76
N LEU A 86 -5.20 13.92 7.57
CA LEU A 86 -5.02 12.49 7.31
C LEU A 86 -3.98 11.93 8.30
N PRO A 87 -4.41 11.61 9.53
CA PRO A 87 -3.52 11.01 10.52
C PRO A 87 -3.03 9.65 10.03
N LEU A 88 -1.74 9.40 10.23
CA LEU A 88 -1.10 8.13 9.86
C LEU A 88 -1.26 7.11 10.99
N PRO A 89 -1.65 5.87 10.65
CA PRO A 89 -1.52 4.72 11.55
C PRO A 89 -0.07 4.51 11.98
N GLU A 90 0.10 3.86 13.13
CA GLU A 90 1.42 3.46 13.61
C GLU A 90 2.11 2.53 12.61
N GLY A 91 3.43 2.69 12.44
CA GLY A 91 4.22 1.90 11.49
C GLY A 91 4.13 2.37 10.03
N LEU A 92 3.33 3.39 9.73
CA LEU A 92 3.29 4.03 8.41
C LEU A 92 4.03 5.38 8.42
N GLU A 93 4.79 5.62 7.36
CA GLU A 93 5.41 6.92 7.08
C GLU A 93 4.89 7.46 5.74
N ARG A 94 4.74 8.78 5.67
CA ARG A 94 4.27 9.48 4.47
C ARG A 94 5.32 10.44 3.97
N HIS A 95 5.60 10.37 2.67
CA HIS A 95 6.52 11.26 2.00
C HIS A 95 5.86 11.86 0.76
N TRP A 96 5.97 13.18 0.61
CA TRP A 96 5.52 13.89 -0.59
C TRP A 96 6.73 14.36 -1.40
N GLN A 97 6.69 14.17 -2.71
CA GLN A 97 7.75 14.60 -3.61
C GLN A 97 7.17 15.34 -4.82
N ALA A 98 7.78 16.47 -5.19
CA ALA A 98 7.35 17.23 -6.37
C ALA A 98 7.62 16.47 -7.68
N TYR A 99 6.64 16.49 -8.59
CA TYR A 99 6.78 15.93 -9.93
C TYR A 99 6.00 16.75 -10.96
N GLY A 100 6.70 17.62 -11.68
CA GLY A 100 6.08 18.54 -12.65
C GLY A 100 5.10 19.50 -11.96
N ALA A 101 3.82 19.43 -12.34
CA ALA A 101 2.75 20.20 -11.71
C ALA A 101 2.03 19.42 -10.57
N GLY A 102 2.34 18.14 -10.42
CA GLY A 102 1.76 17.24 -9.42
C GLY A 102 2.75 16.86 -8.33
N LEU A 103 2.32 15.93 -7.48
CA LEU A 103 3.10 15.38 -6.37
C LEU A 103 2.99 13.85 -6.36
N TRP A 104 4.12 13.18 -6.16
CA TRP A 104 4.14 11.80 -5.72
C TRP A 104 3.84 11.73 -4.23
N LEU A 105 2.87 10.90 -3.87
CA LEU A 105 2.66 10.42 -2.50
C LEU A 105 3.33 9.06 -2.37
N GLU A 106 4.27 8.94 -1.46
CA GLU A 106 4.87 7.67 -1.05
C GLU A 106 4.40 7.34 0.37
N ILE A 107 3.90 6.10 0.55
CA ILE A 107 3.56 5.54 1.85
C ILE A 107 4.46 4.33 2.08
N ASP A 108 5.22 4.39 3.15
CA ASP A 108 6.12 3.34 3.62
C ASP A 108 5.50 2.65 4.82
N ALA A 109 5.42 1.32 4.79
CA ALA A 109 5.01 0.50 5.92
C ALA A 109 6.21 -0.26 6.47
N HIS A 110 6.57 0.05 7.71
CA HIS A 110 7.69 -0.56 8.43
C HIS A 110 7.15 -1.58 9.42
N PRO A 111 7.22 -2.88 9.11
CA PRO A 111 6.76 -3.91 10.03
C PRO A 111 7.64 -3.94 11.29
N PRO A 112 7.11 -4.42 12.44
CA PRO A 112 7.88 -4.53 13.67
C PRO A 112 9.16 -5.35 13.48
N LYS A 113 10.18 -5.02 14.28
CA LYS A 113 11.46 -5.75 14.24
C LYS A 113 11.25 -7.24 14.52
N GLY A 114 11.73 -8.09 13.61
CA GLY A 114 11.56 -9.55 13.70
C GLY A 114 10.30 -10.08 13.02
N SER A 115 9.48 -9.21 12.41
CA SER A 115 8.40 -9.64 11.53
C SER A 115 8.96 -10.48 10.36
N PRO A 116 8.25 -11.54 9.94
CA PRO A 116 8.60 -12.31 8.74
C PRO A 116 8.23 -11.58 7.44
N VAL A 117 7.64 -10.39 7.54
CA VAL A 117 7.23 -9.56 6.40
C VAL A 117 8.25 -8.45 6.17
N GLU A 118 8.55 -8.17 4.89
CA GLU A 118 9.44 -7.10 4.48
C GLU A 118 8.74 -5.72 4.49
N PRO A 119 9.50 -4.62 4.62
CA PRO A 119 8.95 -3.29 4.43
C PRO A 119 8.28 -3.14 3.06
N LEU A 120 7.13 -2.47 3.03
CA LEU A 120 6.35 -2.23 1.82
C LEU A 120 6.35 -0.73 1.51
N ARG A 121 6.62 -0.37 0.25
CA ARG A 121 6.47 1.00 -0.25
C ARG A 121 5.46 1.01 -1.38
N ARG A 122 4.49 1.93 -1.29
CA ARG A 122 3.55 2.22 -2.39
C ARG A 122 3.61 3.69 -2.75
N ARG A 123 3.38 3.97 -4.03
CA ARG A 123 3.49 5.33 -4.56
C ARG A 123 2.36 5.64 -5.53
N GLN A 124 1.78 6.83 -5.41
CA GLN A 124 0.70 7.30 -6.28
C GLN A 124 0.94 8.75 -6.71
N LEU A 125 0.77 9.04 -8.01
CA LEU A 125 0.90 10.39 -8.55
C LEU A 125 -0.44 11.11 -8.45
N PHE A 126 -0.43 12.28 -7.83
CA PHE A 126 -1.57 13.19 -7.82
C PHE A 126 -1.23 14.41 -8.66
N THR A 127 -2.11 14.76 -9.59
CA THR A 127 -2.03 16.00 -10.35
C THR A 127 -3.24 16.87 -10.04
N PRO A 128 -3.10 18.20 -10.05
CA PRO A 128 -4.23 19.12 -9.87
C PRO A 128 -5.36 18.84 -10.87
N ALA A 129 -5.01 18.55 -12.13
CA ALA A 129 -5.99 18.19 -13.15
C ALA A 129 -6.72 16.87 -12.84
N GLY A 130 -6.00 15.83 -12.43
CA GLY A 130 -6.59 14.53 -12.09
C GLY A 130 -7.42 14.52 -10.81
N THR A 131 -7.31 15.56 -9.99
CA THR A 131 -8.03 15.71 -8.71
C THR A 131 -9.10 16.80 -8.76
N GLY A 132 -9.37 17.38 -9.94
CA GLY A 132 -10.47 18.34 -10.15
C GLY A 132 -10.14 19.80 -9.79
N TRP A 133 -8.87 20.13 -9.56
CA TRP A 133 -8.43 21.48 -9.18
C TRP A 133 -8.21 22.43 -10.35
N CYS A 134 -8.10 21.86 -11.55
CA CYS A 134 -7.96 22.62 -12.78
C CYS A 134 -9.31 22.79 -13.45
N ARG A 135 -9.69 24.05 -13.70
CA ARG A 135 -10.77 24.32 -14.65
C ARG A 135 -10.25 24.07 -16.05
N PRO A 136 -10.96 23.29 -16.89
CA PRO A 136 -10.63 23.24 -18.30
C PRO A 136 -10.87 24.62 -18.90
N SER A 137 -9.83 25.25 -19.43
CA SER A 137 -9.98 26.37 -20.36
C SER A 137 -10.42 25.79 -21.70
N LEU A 138 -11.70 25.40 -21.81
CA LEU A 138 -12.32 25.20 -23.11
C LEU A 138 -12.52 26.60 -23.70
N THR A 139 -11.47 27.12 -24.33
CA THR A 139 -11.63 28.22 -25.26
C THR A 139 -12.36 27.61 -26.46
N GLU A 140 -13.67 27.83 -26.57
CA GLU A 140 -14.38 27.65 -27.83
C GLU A 140 -13.62 28.47 -28.88
N GLN A 141 -12.94 27.79 -29.79
CA GLN A 141 -12.42 28.43 -30.99
C GLN A 141 -13.63 28.83 -31.84
N PRO A 142 -13.72 30.09 -32.28
CA PRO A 142 -14.83 30.57 -33.13
C PRO A 142 -14.84 29.93 -34.51
#